data_AF-A0A969QYN6-F1
#
_entry.id   AF-A0A969QYN6-F1
#
_cell.length_a   1.000
_cell.length_b   1.000
_cell.length_c   1.000
_cell.angle_alpha   90.00
_cell.angle_beta   90.00
_cell.angle_gamma   90.00
#
_symmetry.space_group_name_H-M   'P 1'
#
loop_
_entity.id
_entity.type
_entity.pdbx_description
1 polymer ?
#
loop_
_entity_poly.entity_id
_entity_poly.type
_entity_poly.pdbx_seq_one_letter_code
_entity_poly.pdbx_strand_id
1 'polypeptide(L)'
;MNESDQLIEFANARLKGGKFRVRLELQGRGSWIYVRGTFPPRPGSKRINAYQSRVALGLQALDKKSVELAYSYAVSIALDLNRGGV
;
A
#
# COMPACT_ATOMS: atom_id res chain seq x y z
N MET A 1 -5.47 -4.50 20.34
CA MET A 1 -5.42 -3.93 18.98
C MET A 1 -4.87 -2.52 19.13
N ASN A 2 -3.75 -2.19 18.49
CA ASN A 2 -3.19 -0.84 18.58
C ASN A 2 -4.04 0.14 17.75
N GLU A 3 -4.08 1.42 18.13
CA GLU A 3 -4.83 2.46 17.40
C GLU A 3 -4.43 2.52 15.91
N SER A 4 -3.13 2.45 15.64
CA SER A 4 -2.57 2.39 14.28
C SER A 4 -3.11 1.22 13.45
N ASP A 5 -3.36 0.08 14.09
CA ASP A 5 -3.89 -1.12 13.43
C ASP A 5 -5.33 -0.87 12.97
N GLN A 6 -6.17 -0.28 13.84
CA GLN A 6 -7.56 0.07 13.53
C GLN A 6 -7.65 1.09 12.38
N LEU A 7 -6.76 2.08 12.37
CA LEU A 7 -6.70 3.08 11.30
C LEU A 7 -6.31 2.44 9.96
N ILE A 8 -5.35 1.52 9.97
CA ILE A 8 -4.92 0.78 8.78
C ILE A 8 -6.03 -0.14 8.27
N GLU A 9 -6.75 -0.83 9.17
CA GLU A 9 -7.91 -1.65 8.80
C GLU A 9 -9.02 -0.83 8.16
N PHE A 10 -9.34 0.35 8.73
CA PHE A 10 -10.32 1.26 8.16
C PHE A 10 -9.91 1.76 6.77
N ALA A 11 -8.64 2.14 6.60
CA ALA A 11 -8.10 2.52 5.29
C ALA A 11 -8.16 1.36 4.28
N ASN A 12 -7.84 0.13 4.70
CA ASN A 12 -7.93 -1.07 3.87
C ASN A 12 -9.38 -1.41 3.48
N ALA A 13 -10.34 -1.23 4.40
CA ALA A 13 -11.75 -1.39 4.09
C ALA A 13 -12.21 -0.41 3.00
N ARG A 14 -11.76 0.85 3.06
CA ARG A 14 -12.00 1.85 2.01
C ARG A 14 -11.36 1.47 0.68
N LEU A 15 -10.10 1.03 0.68
CA LEU A 15 -9.41 0.57 -0.53
C LEU A 15 -10.16 -0.61 -1.19
N LYS A 16 -10.64 -1.56 -0.38
CA LYS A 16 -11.45 -2.69 -0.85
C LYS A 16 -12.80 -2.24 -1.42
N GLY A 17 -13.48 -1.31 -0.76
CA GLY A 17 -14.74 -0.71 -1.24
C GLY A 17 -14.56 0.00 -2.58
N GLY A 18 -13.41 0.66 -2.79
CA GLY A 18 -13.01 1.25 -4.07
C GLY A 18 -12.51 0.26 -5.12
N LYS A 19 -12.51 -1.05 -4.84
CA LYS A 19 -12.01 -2.13 -5.71
C LYS A 19 -10.52 -1.99 -6.08
N PHE A 20 -9.74 -1.28 -5.28
CA PHE A 20 -8.29 -1.18 -5.48
C PHE A 20 -7.62 -2.50 -5.08
N ARG A 21 -6.74 -3.03 -5.93
CA ARG A 21 -6.01 -4.29 -5.71
C ARG A 21 -4.72 -4.12 -4.90
N VAL A 22 -4.74 -3.19 -3.95
CA VAL A 22 -3.62 -2.87 -3.06
C VAL A 22 -4.09 -2.84 -1.61
N ARG A 23 -3.18 -3.06 -0.66
CA ARG A 23 -3.43 -2.96 0.77
C ARG A 23 -2.27 -2.28 1.50
N LEU A 24 -2.58 -1.58 2.58
CA LEU A 24 -1.60 -1.07 3.53
C LEU A 24 -1.21 -2.18 4.52
N GLU A 25 0.08 -2.30 4.80
CA GLU A 25 0.65 -3.19 5.81
C GLU A 25 1.60 -2.41 6.71
N LEU A 26 1.61 -2.75 8.00
CA LEU A 26 2.64 -2.29 8.93
C LEU A 26 3.83 -3.25 8.92
N GLN A 27 5.03 -2.70 8.91
CA GLN A 27 6.31 -3.40 8.93
C GLN A 27 7.29 -2.72 9.88
N GLY A 28 8.40 -3.40 10.19
CA GLY A 28 9.19 -3.08 11.38
C GLY A 28 8.36 -3.38 12.63
N ARG A 29 8.68 -2.84 13.80
CA ARG A 29 7.92 -3.06 15.05
C ARG A 29 6.51 -2.41 15.04
N GLY A 30 5.76 -2.52 13.93
CA GLY A 30 4.45 -1.92 13.71
C GLY A 30 4.49 -0.46 13.26
N SER A 31 5.67 0.12 13.06
CA SER A 31 5.77 1.57 12.84
C SER A 31 5.66 1.98 11.38
N TRP A 32 6.20 1.23 10.42
CA TRP A 32 6.34 1.70 9.04
C TRP A 32 5.23 1.20 8.13
N ILE A 33 4.68 2.09 7.31
CA ILE A 33 3.59 1.78 6.38
C ILE A 33 4.16 1.39 5.02
N TYR A 34 3.70 0.25 4.52
CA TYR A 34 4.01 -0.29 3.21
C TYR A 34 2.72 -0.48 2.41
N VAL A 35 2.79 -0.31 1.10
CA VAL A 35 1.76 -0.77 0.18
C VAL A 35 2.14 -2.15 -0.33
N ARG A 36 1.27 -3.12 -0.12
CA ARG A 36 1.36 -4.43 -0.78
C ARG A 36 0.37 -4.50 -1.93
N GLY A 37 0.85 -4.98 -3.06
CA GLY A 37 0.08 -5.13 -4.29
C GLY A 37 0.86 -5.97 -5.30
N THR A 38 0.24 -6.22 -6.45
CA THR A 38 0.94 -6.80 -7.59
C THR A 38 1.56 -5.67 -8.40
N PHE A 39 2.89 -5.64 -8.45
CA PHE A 39 3.65 -4.58 -9.11
C PHE A 39 4.39 -5.14 -10.32
N PRO A 40 4.68 -4.31 -11.34
CA PRO A 40 5.58 -4.69 -12.42
C PRO A 40 6.94 -5.12 -11.85
N PRO A 41 7.69 -5.96 -12.59
CA PRO A 41 9.02 -6.33 -12.17
C PRO A 41 9.89 -5.09 -11.97
N ARG A 42 10.70 -5.09 -10.89
CA ARG A 42 11.63 -4.00 -10.64
C ARG A 42 12.59 -3.86 -11.81
N PRO A 43 12.98 -2.63 -12.20
CA PRO A 43 14.05 -2.42 -13.17
C PRO A 43 15.30 -3.22 -12.78
N GLY A 44 15.87 -3.96 -13.73
CA GLY A 44 17.03 -4.83 -13.50
C GLY A 44 16.72 -6.19 -12.84
N SER A 45 15.47 -6.49 -12.53
CA SER A 45 15.05 -7.81 -12.06
C SER A 45 15.04 -8.83 -13.20
N LYS A 46 15.43 -10.08 -12.93
CA LYS A 46 15.26 -11.21 -13.87
C LYS A 46 13.80 -11.66 -14.01
N ARG A 47 12.87 -11.10 -13.24
CA ARG A 47 11.45 -11.45 -13.29
C ARG A 47 10.80 -10.77 -14.49
N ILE A 48 10.07 -11.55 -15.28
CA ILE A 48 9.35 -11.07 -16.47
C ILE A 48 7.93 -10.62 -16.08
N ASN A 49 7.29 -11.37 -15.18
CA ASN A 49 5.90 -11.13 -14.81
C ASN A 49 5.77 -10.25 -13.57
N ALA A 50 4.65 -9.53 -13.50
CA ALA A 50 4.23 -8.81 -12.31
C ALA A 50 4.07 -9.78 -11.13
N TYR A 51 4.40 -9.33 -9.93
CA TYR A 51 4.36 -10.18 -8.74
C TYR A 51 3.97 -9.38 -7.51
N GLN A 52 3.45 -10.08 -6.49
CA GLN A 52 3.15 -9.45 -5.23
C GLN A 52 4.42 -8.96 -4.55
N SER A 53 4.51 -7.65 -4.33
CA SER A 53 5.62 -7.05 -3.60
C SER A 53 5.13 -5.98 -2.65
N ARG A 54 6.05 -5.49 -1.82
CA ARG A 54 5.84 -4.43 -0.86
C ARG A 54 6.67 -3.23 -1.26
N VAL A 55 6.07 -2.06 -1.21
CA VAL A 55 6.73 -0.78 -1.45
C VAL A 55 6.61 0.03 -0.17
N ALA A 56 7.74 0.47 0.38
CA ALA A 56 7.76 1.34 1.55
C ALA A 56 7.23 2.73 1.14
N LEU A 57 6.32 3.30 1.93
CA LEU A 57 5.83 4.65 1.70
C LEU A 57 6.69 5.74 2.36
N GLY A 58 7.66 5.34 3.20
CA GLY A 58 8.43 6.29 4.02
C GLY A 58 7.61 6.95 5.12
N LEU A 59 6.41 6.46 5.40
CA LEU A 59 5.50 6.97 6.42
C LEU A 59 5.47 6.03 7.63
N GLN A 60 5.32 6.60 8.82
CA GLN A 60 5.06 5.84 10.03
C GLN A 60 3.61 5.99 10.48
N ALA A 61 3.00 4.94 11.02
CA ALA A 61 1.64 4.96 11.54
C ALA A 61 1.56 5.54 12.96
N LEU A 62 2.17 6.72 13.16
CA LEU A 62 2.19 7.41 14.45
C LEU A 62 0.88 8.14 14.74
N ASP A 63 0.21 8.60 13.68
CA ASP A 63 -0.96 9.45 13.78
C ASP A 63 -1.92 9.22 12.59
N LYS A 64 -3.16 9.67 12.76
CA LYS A 64 -4.21 9.55 11.74
C LYS A 64 -3.84 10.21 10.41
N LYS A 65 -3.17 11.37 10.41
CA LYS A 65 -2.83 12.08 9.17
C LYS A 65 -1.82 11.29 8.35
N SER A 66 -0.85 10.66 9.01
CA SER A 66 0.12 9.78 8.36
C SER A 66 -0.56 8.58 7.67
N VAL A 67 -1.59 8.01 8.28
CA VAL A 67 -2.39 6.92 7.66
C VAL A 67 -3.27 7.44 6.52
N GLU A 68 -3.87 8.63 6.65
CA GLU A 68 -4.65 9.26 5.58
C GLU A 68 -3.78 9.59 4.36
N LEU A 69 -2.56 10.09 4.57
CA LEU A 69 -1.59 10.34 3.51
C LEU A 69 -1.17 9.02 2.83
N ALA A 70 -0.91 7.97 3.62
CA ALA A 70 -0.61 6.65 3.11
C ALA A 70 -1.75 6.09 2.25
N TYR A 71 -3.01 6.30 2.66
CA TYR A 71 -4.18 5.94 1.87
C TYR A 71 -4.21 6.67 0.53
N SER A 72 -4.00 7.99 0.51
CA SER A 72 -3.95 8.76 -0.74
C SER A 72 -2.84 8.28 -1.69
N TYR A 73 -1.65 7.98 -1.16
CA TYR A 73 -0.58 7.37 -1.95
C TYR A 73 -0.95 5.99 -2.48
N ALA A 74 -1.57 5.13 -1.66
CA ALA A 74 -2.04 3.83 -2.10
C ALA A 74 -3.08 3.93 -3.22
N VAL A 75 -4.01 4.90 -3.16
CA VAL A 75 -4.96 5.17 -4.23
C VAL A 75 -4.25 5.61 -5.51
N SER A 76 -3.30 6.55 -5.43
CA SER A 76 -2.53 6.99 -6.59
C SER A 76 -1.80 5.83 -7.26
N ILE A 77 -1.08 5.03 -6.45
CA ILE A 77 -0.38 3.84 -6.92
C ILE A 77 -1.34 2.86 -7.59
N ALA A 78 -2.50 2.61 -6.98
CA ALA A 78 -3.48 1.69 -7.53
C ALA A 78 -4.07 2.18 -8.86
N LEU A 79 -4.29 3.49 -9.00
CA LEU A 79 -4.72 4.08 -10.26
C LEU A 79 -3.65 3.95 -11.34
N ASP A 80 -2.38 4.18 -11.01
CA ASP A 80 -1.27 4.04 -11.96
C ASP A 80 -1.09 2.59 -12.40
N LEU A 81 -1.21 1.63 -11.47
CA LEU A 81 -1.19 0.20 -11.79
C LEU A 81 -2.34 -0.22 -12.72
N ASN A 82 -3.51 0.39 -12.58
CA ASN A 82 -4.65 0.12 -13.45
C ASN A 82 -4.50 0.79 -14.84
N ARG A 83 -3.84 1.95 -14.92
CA ARG A 83 -3.57 2.67 -16.18
C ARG A 83 -2.47 2.02 -17.02
N GLY A 84 -1.47 1.42 -16.36
CA GLY A 84 -0.36 0.72 -17.01
C GLY A 84 -0.65 -0.73 -17.41
N GLY A 85 -1.89 -1.20 -17.25
CA GLY A 85 -2.33 -2.51 -17.73
C GLY A 85 -2.47 -2.51 -19.25
N VAL A 86 -1.36 -2.73 -19.96
CA VAL A 86 -1.33 -3.22 -21.34
C VAL A 86 -1.45 -4.74 -21.37
#